data_AF-A0A0D2VLM1-F1
#
_entry.id   AF-A0A0D2VLM1-F1
#
_cell.length_a   1.000
_cell.length_b   1.000
_cell.length_c   1.000
_cell.angle_alpha   90.00
_cell.angle_beta   90.00
_cell.angle_gamma   90.00
#
_symmetry.space_group_name_H-M   'P 1'
#
loop_
_entity.id
_entity.type
_entity.pdbx_description
1 polymer ?
#
loop_
_entity_poly.entity_id
_entity_poly.type
_entity_poly.pdbx_seq_one_letter_code
_entity_poly.pdbx_strand_id
1 'polypeptide(L)'
;MNMGNANGEHAIEALQAQAHIWRHAFNFVSFMSLKCALDLGILDIIHDHGKPMTITELVSALQMLNPAKACDIYRLMRILVHSDFFARQKLDNDAQEEVLTPFF
;
A
#
# COMPACT_ATOMS: atom_id res chain seq x y z
N MET A 1 21.95 -37.99 -14.89
CA MET A 1 20.73 -37.58 -14.16
C MET A 1 21.13 -36.47 -13.19
N ASN A 2 20.61 -35.25 -13.38
CA ASN A 2 21.05 -34.03 -12.70
C ASN A 2 20.26 -33.82 -11.40
N MET A 3 20.67 -34.47 -10.31
CA MET A 3 20.01 -34.38 -8.99
C MET A 3 20.04 -32.96 -8.38
N GLY A 4 20.90 -32.05 -8.89
CA GLY A 4 20.95 -30.67 -8.42
C GLY A 4 19.78 -29.79 -8.88
N ASN A 5 19.15 -30.10 -10.02
CA ASN A 5 18.05 -29.29 -10.57
C ASN A 5 16.70 -29.59 -9.88
N ALA A 6 16.42 -30.88 -9.62
CA ALA A 6 15.14 -31.31 -9.03
C ALA A 6 14.90 -30.77 -7.61
N ASN A 7 15.97 -30.60 -6.82
CA ASN A 7 15.86 -30.05 -5.47
C ASN A 7 15.56 -28.54 -5.48
N GLY A 8 16.05 -27.81 -6.50
CA GLY A 8 15.78 -26.39 -6.68
C GLY A 8 14.35 -26.13 -7.16
N GLU A 9 13.87 -26.92 -8.12
CA GLU A 9 12.49 -26.84 -8.64
C GLU A 9 11.46 -27.10 -7.52
N HIS A 10 11.65 -28.15 -6.72
CA HIS A 10 10.76 -28.46 -5.59
C HIS A 10 10.77 -27.36 -4.51
N ALA A 11 11.92 -26.71 -4.26
CA ALA A 11 12.00 -25.59 -3.33
C ALA A 11 11.24 -24.35 -3.83
N ILE A 12 11.30 -24.06 -5.14
CA ILE A 12 10.54 -22.97 -5.76
C ILE A 12 9.03 -23.24 -5.67
N GLU A 13 8.59 -24.45 -5.98
CA GLU A 13 7.19 -24.86 -5.87
C GLU A 13 6.67 -24.71 -4.43
N ALA A 14 7.45 -25.15 -3.43
CA ALA A 14 7.10 -25.01 -2.03
C ALA A 14 6.97 -23.53 -1.62
N LEU A 15 7.89 -22.66 -2.06
CA LEU A 15 7.83 -21.21 -1.80
C LEU A 15 6.60 -20.56 -2.46
N GLN A 16 6.26 -20.95 -3.69
CA GLN A 16 5.07 -20.46 -4.38
C GLN A 16 3.78 -20.90 -3.68
N ALA A 17 3.69 -22.17 -3.28
CA ALA A 17 2.55 -22.69 -2.52
C ALA A 17 2.40 -21.95 -1.19
N GLN A 18 3.52 -21.73 -0.48
CA GLN A 18 3.53 -20.96 0.76
C GLN A 18 3.04 -19.53 0.50
N ALA A 19 3.63 -18.80 -0.48
CA ALA A 19 3.21 -17.45 -0.82
C ALA A 19 1.71 -17.36 -1.16
N HIS A 20 1.16 -18.35 -1.85
CA HIS A 20 -0.27 -18.43 -2.15
C HIS A 20 -1.13 -18.53 -0.87
N ILE A 21 -0.74 -19.37 0.08
CA ILE A 21 -1.41 -19.50 1.39
C ILE A 21 -1.31 -18.19 2.17
N TRP A 22 -0.14 -17.56 2.22
CA TRP A 22 0.05 -16.26 2.90
C TRP A 22 -0.85 -15.19 2.28
N ARG A 23 -0.92 -15.09 0.95
CA ARG A 23 -1.80 -14.12 0.30
C ARG A 23 -3.25 -14.28 0.76
N HIS A 24 -3.74 -15.51 0.87
CA HIS A 24 -5.10 -15.76 1.31
C HIS A 24 -5.29 -15.46 2.81
N ALA A 25 -4.36 -15.92 3.65
CA ALA A 25 -4.40 -15.70 5.10
C ALA A 25 -4.33 -14.21 5.47
N PHE A 26 -3.61 -13.39 4.71
CA PHE A 26 -3.41 -11.96 4.99
C PHE A 26 -4.29 -11.03 4.13
N ASN A 27 -5.21 -11.57 3.33
CA ASN A 27 -6.11 -10.74 2.51
C ASN A 27 -6.97 -9.78 3.36
N PHE A 28 -7.24 -10.11 4.63
CA PHE A 28 -7.95 -9.22 5.55
C PHE A 28 -7.18 -7.93 5.83
N VAL A 29 -5.85 -7.90 5.68
CA VAL A 29 -5.02 -6.72 5.94
C VAL A 29 -5.43 -5.58 5.02
N SER A 30 -5.64 -5.85 3.73
CA SER A 30 -6.09 -4.82 2.77
C SER A 30 -7.45 -4.24 3.15
N PHE A 31 -8.38 -5.08 3.63
CA PHE A 31 -9.69 -4.62 4.12
C PHE A 31 -9.58 -3.78 5.39
N MET A 32 -8.79 -4.22 6.38
CA MET A 32 -8.58 -3.48 7.62
C MET A 32 -7.83 -2.16 7.38
N SER A 33 -6.90 -2.14 6.42
CA SER A 33 -6.27 -0.92 5.95
C SER A 33 -7.28 0.03 5.31
N LEU A 34 -8.21 -0.46 4.48
CA LEU A 34 -9.23 0.39 3.86
C LEU A 34 -10.17 0.96 4.92
N LYS A 35 -10.59 0.13 5.87
CA LYS A 35 -11.38 0.59 7.03
C LYS A 35 -10.62 1.66 7.82
N CYS A 36 -9.34 1.49 8.07
CA CYS A 36 -8.52 2.48 8.76
C CYS A 36 -8.48 3.81 7.99
N ALA A 37 -8.32 3.78 6.66
CA ALA A 37 -8.35 5.00 5.85
C ALA A 37 -9.71 5.71 5.89
N LEU A 38 -10.81 4.95 5.92
CA LEU A 38 -12.15 5.50 6.11
C LEU A 38 -12.31 6.13 7.50
N ASP A 39 -11.94 5.41 8.56
CA ASP A 39 -12.07 5.88 9.95
C ASP A 39 -11.20 7.13 10.22
N LEU A 40 -10.08 7.28 9.50
CA LEU A 40 -9.20 8.45 9.56
C LEU A 40 -9.66 9.61 8.66
N GLY A 41 -10.74 9.45 7.89
CA GLY A 41 -11.21 10.48 6.95
C GLY A 41 -10.28 10.73 5.77
N ILE A 42 -9.36 9.81 5.46
CA ILE A 42 -8.37 9.97 4.39
C ILE A 42 -9.07 10.06 3.03
N LEU A 43 -10.13 9.27 2.83
CA LEU A 43 -10.90 9.27 1.58
C LEU A 43 -11.51 10.65 1.33
N ASP A 44 -12.15 11.23 2.36
CA ASP A 44 -12.79 12.55 2.28
C ASP A 44 -11.75 13.65 2.06
N ILE A 45 -10.62 13.61 2.78
CA ILE A 45 -9.52 14.57 2.61
C ILE A 45 -9.00 14.57 1.16
N ILE A 46 -8.80 13.40 0.56
CA ILE A 46 -8.33 13.30 -0.82
C ILE A 46 -9.41 13.75 -1.79
N HIS A 47 -10.68 13.39 -1.55
CA HIS A 47 -11.81 13.80 -2.37
C HIS A 47 -12.00 15.32 -2.39
N ASP A 48 -12.02 15.94 -1.20
CA ASP A 48 -12.18 17.39 -1.02
C ASP A 48 -11.00 18.19 -1.59
N HIS A 49 -9.82 17.57 -1.68
CA HIS A 49 -8.65 18.22 -2.29
C HIS A 49 -8.80 18.41 -3.80
N GLY A 50 -9.61 17.59 -4.47
CA GLY A 50 -9.97 17.73 -5.89
C GLY A 50 -8.81 17.54 -6.88
N LYS A 51 -7.61 17.21 -6.40
CA LYS A 51 -6.42 16.94 -7.21
C LYS A 51 -5.58 15.84 -6.55
N PRO A 52 -4.68 15.21 -7.31
CA PRO A 52 -3.54 14.48 -6.80
C PRO A 52 -2.93 15.06 -5.51
N MET A 53 -2.98 14.32 -4.40
CA MET A 53 -2.41 14.71 -3.10
C MET A 53 -1.19 13.85 -2.77
N THR A 54 -0.10 14.48 -2.32
CA THR A 54 1.12 13.77 -1.91
C THR A 54 0.99 13.21 -0.49
N ILE A 55 1.74 12.16 -0.13
CA ILE A 55 1.69 11.63 1.24
C ILE A 55 2.08 12.70 2.29
N THR A 56 3.00 13.61 1.95
CA THR A 56 3.39 14.71 2.84
C THR A 56 2.23 15.69 3.06
N GLU A 57 1.51 16.03 2.00
CA GLU A 57 0.29 16.86 2.07
C GLU A 57 -0.79 16.17 2.90
N LEU A 58 -0.99 14.85 2.71
CA LEU A 58 -1.95 14.06 3.47
C LEU A 58 -1.62 14.03 4.97
N VAL A 59 -0.37 13.73 5.32
CA VAL A 59 0.09 13.74 6.73
C VAL A 59 -0.10 15.13 7.35
N SER A 60 0.13 16.19 6.58
CA SER A 60 -0.09 17.57 7.03
C SER A 60 -1.57 17.89 7.22
N ALA A 61 -2.44 17.43 6.30
CA ALA A 61 -3.88 17.60 6.36
C ALA A 61 -4.52 16.84 7.55
N LEU A 62 -3.98 15.68 7.89
CA LEU A 62 -4.36 14.91 9.08
C LEU A 62 -3.91 15.57 10.41
N GLN A 63 -3.14 16.67 10.35
CA GLN A 63 -2.66 17.44 11.50
C GLN A 63 -1.91 16.60 12.56
N MET A 64 -1.36 15.45 12.18
CA MET A 64 -0.68 14.54 13.10
C MET A 64 0.76 14.98 13.35
N LEU A 65 0.96 15.88 14.32
CA LEU A 65 2.27 16.39 14.77
C LEU A 65 3.25 15.35 15.37
N ASN A 66 2.93 14.06 15.35
CA ASN A 66 3.84 13.01 15.86
C ASN A 66 4.53 12.28 14.70
N PRO A 67 5.88 12.38 14.57
CA PRO A 67 6.64 11.69 13.52
C PRO A 67 6.42 10.18 13.46
N ALA A 68 6.14 9.54 14.60
CA ALA A 68 5.88 8.09 14.65
C ALA A 68 4.61 7.72 13.86
N LYS A 69 3.56 8.55 13.95
CA LYS A 69 2.29 8.31 13.27
C LYS A 69 2.35 8.64 11.78
N ALA A 70 3.19 9.60 11.37
CA ALA A 70 3.43 9.90 9.97
C ALA A 70 4.00 8.66 9.21
N CYS A 71 4.93 7.94 9.84
CA CYS A 71 5.45 6.68 9.29
C CYS A 71 4.35 5.62 9.13
N ASP A 72 3.41 5.54 10.06
CA ASP A 72 2.29 4.59 10.00
C ASP A 72 1.33 4.91 8.85
N ILE A 73 1.01 6.20 8.64
CA ILE A 73 0.21 6.64 7.49
C ILE A 73 0.91 6.30 6.17
N TYR A 74 2.21 6.55 6.07
CA TYR A 74 2.97 6.18 4.87
C TYR A 74 2.87 4.67 4.58
N ARG A 75 3.01 3.82 5.61
CA ARG A 75 2.87 2.36 5.46
C ARG A 75 1.46 1.94 5.08
N LEU A 76 0.45 2.57 5.69
CA LEU A 76 -0.96 2.35 5.38
C LEU A 76 -1.25 2.67 3.91
N MET A 77 -0.84 3.85 3.43
CA MET A 77 -1.06 4.27 2.05
C MET A 77 -0.35 3.33 1.06
N ARG A 78 0.87 2.86 1.37
CA ARG A 78 1.54 1.87 0.52
C ARG A 78 0.78 0.55 0.38
N ILE A 79 0.18 0.05 1.46
CA ILE A 79 -0.65 -1.17 1.41
C ILE A 79 -1.87 -0.93 0.53
N LEU A 80 -2.53 0.21 0.70
CA LEU A 80 -3.74 0.56 -0.04
C LEU A 80 -3.47 0.78 -1.53
N VAL A 81 -2.33 1.37 -1.87
CA VAL A 81 -1.86 1.47 -3.25
C VAL A 81 -1.58 0.10 -3.86
N HIS A 82 -0.89 -0.77 -3.13
CA HIS A 82 -0.57 -2.11 -3.62
C HIS A 82 -1.79 -3.02 -3.72
N SER A 83 -2.87 -2.68 -3.01
CA SER A 83 -4.17 -3.36 -3.06
C SER A 83 -5.13 -2.71 -4.07
N ASP A 84 -4.63 -1.84 -4.95
CA ASP A 84 -5.38 -1.15 -6.00
C ASP A 84 -6.53 -0.24 -5.51
N PHE A 85 -6.57 0.13 -4.23
CA PHE A 85 -7.54 1.11 -3.72
C PHE A 85 -7.16 2.55 -4.06
N PHE A 86 -5.86 2.82 -4.20
CA PHE A 86 -5.33 4.10 -4.64
C PHE A 86 -4.30 3.90 -5.74
N ALA A 87 -4.28 4.75 -6.76
CA ALA A 87 -3.19 4.75 -7.73
C ALA A 87 -2.05 5.66 -7.26
N ARG A 88 -0.80 5.30 -7.61
CA ARG A 88 0.36 6.20 -7.53
C ARG A 88 0.51 6.96 -8.84
N GLN A 89 0.55 8.29 -8.78
CA GLN A 89 1.02 9.11 -9.89
C GLN A 89 2.47 9.54 -9.62
N LYS A 90 3.34 9.37 -10.62
CA LYS A 90 4.66 10.03 -10.60
C LYS A 90 4.47 11.45 -11.11
N LEU A 91 4.89 12.44 -10.32
CA LEU A 91 5.06 13.80 -10.80
C LEU A 91 6.33 13.85 -11.66
N ASP A 92 6.26 14.50 -12.82
CA ASP A 92 7.33 14.57 -13.84
C ASP A 92 8.59 15.34 -13.37
N ASN A 93 8.60 15.84 -12.13
CA ASN A 93 9.74 16.48 -11.51
C ASN A 93 10.23 15.59 -10.36
N ASP A 94 11.39 14.96 -10.59
CA ASP A 94 12.40 14.31 -9.72
C ASP A 94 12.27 14.25 -8.18
N ALA A 95 11.06 14.27 -7.63
CA ALA A 95 10.74 14.16 -6.23
C ALA A 95 9.75 13.02 -6.04
N GLN A 96 10.08 12.13 -5.11
CA GLN A 96 9.29 11.00 -4.63
C GLN A 96 7.99 11.49 -3.97
N GLU A 97 7.04 12.00 -4.72
CA GLU A 97 5.73 12.33 -4.18
C GLU A 97 4.66 11.39 -4.74
N GLU A 98 4.21 10.50 -3.85
CA GLU A 98 3.15 9.53 -4.09
C GLU A 98 1.81 10.25 -4.05
N VAL A 99 1.25 10.47 -5.23
CA VAL A 99 -0.11 10.94 -5.40
C VAL A 99 -1.08 9.79 -5.14
N LEU A 100 -2.21 10.06 -4.47
CA LEU A 100 -3.26 9.09 -4.19
C LEU A 100 -4.56 9.48 -4.92
N THR A 101 -5.07 8.63 -5.80
CA THR A 101 -6.40 8.79 -6.42
C THR A 101 -7.29 7.61 -6.05
N PRO A 102 -8.47 7.83 -5.44
CA PRO A 102 -9.47 6.77 -5.26
C PRO A 102 -9.96 6.28 -6.63
N PHE A 103 -10.28 4.99 -6.74
CA PHE A 103 -10.84 4.38 -7.95
C PHE A 103 -12.36 4.65 -8.16
N PHE A 104 -12.95 5.60 -7.43
CA PHE A 104 -14.38 5.88 -7.44
C PHE A 104 -14.67 7.32 -7.86
#